data_AF-R2R6E3-F1
#
_entry.id   AF-R2R6E3-F1
#
_cell.length_a   1.000
_cell.length_b   1.000
_cell.length_c   1.000
_cell.angle_alpha   90.00
_cell.angle_beta   90.00
_cell.angle_gamma   90.00
#
_symmetry.space_group_name_H-M   'P 1'
#
loop_
_entity.id
_entity.type
_entity.pdbx_description
1 polymer ?
#
loop_
_entity_poly.entity_id
_entity_poly.type
_entity_poly.pdbx_seq_one_letter_code
_entity_poly.pdbx_strand_id
1 'polypeptide(L)'
;MERIIEKPQLSKATTKRLSLYLRCLKGLEKNGVTRVKSSELSKMTQVGSATIRRDFSHFGELGRSGYGYDVSDLIKVFSDMLETKEEKRIALIGCGNLGQALLNNNFRRNENLNIVCAFDNDPEKVGKEICGYYVYSIDEMNDVLAKEKITVAISTVPSQNAQGAIDQVVANGVTAILNFAPDPLKVPENVHVHYIDLTSELQTLIYFDGQ
;
A
#
# COMPACT_ATOMS: atom_id res chain seq x y z
N MET A 1 -22.24 -8.24 -18.64
CA MET A 1 -22.26 -6.77 -18.52
C MET A 1 -21.59 -6.44 -17.20
N GLU A 2 -20.29 -6.17 -17.22
CA GLU A 2 -19.56 -5.79 -16.00
C GLU A 2 -20.10 -4.45 -15.51
N ARG A 3 -20.66 -4.42 -14.29
CA ARG A 3 -21.00 -3.16 -13.63
C ARG A 3 -19.69 -2.44 -13.37
N ILE A 4 -19.46 -1.33 -14.06
CA ILE A 4 -18.44 -0.35 -13.68
C ILE A 4 -18.90 0.16 -12.30
N ILE A 5 -18.24 -0.31 -11.24
CA ILE A 5 -18.48 0.21 -9.90
C ILE A 5 -17.83 1.59 -9.86
N GLU A 6 -18.65 2.64 -9.91
CA GLU A 6 -18.18 4.01 -9.70
C GLU A 6 -17.45 4.06 -8.36
N LYS A 7 -16.17 4.47 -8.34
CA LYS A 7 -15.38 4.46 -7.10
C LYS A 7 -15.97 5.49 -6.13
N PRO A 8 -16.55 5.07 -4.99
CA PRO A 8 -17.11 6.01 -4.04
C PRO A 8 -16.00 6.87 -3.44
N GLN A 9 -16.31 8.12 -3.11
CA GLN A 9 -15.40 8.98 -2.38
C GLN A 9 -15.30 8.51 -0.93
N LEU A 10 -14.27 7.72 -0.62
CA LEU A 10 -14.06 7.14 0.70
C LEU A 10 -13.18 8.03 1.59
N SER A 11 -13.45 8.01 2.89
CA SER A 11 -12.53 8.59 3.86
C SER A 11 -11.22 7.78 3.92
N LYS A 12 -10.09 8.46 4.20
CA LYS A 12 -8.78 7.80 4.38
C LYS A 12 -8.84 6.61 5.35
N ALA A 13 -9.63 6.74 6.43
CA ALA A 13 -9.82 5.69 7.42
C ALA A 13 -10.52 4.45 6.83
N THR A 14 -11.53 4.65 5.98
CA THR A 14 -12.25 3.56 5.30
C THR A 14 -11.34 2.87 4.28
N THR A 15 -10.60 3.64 3.48
CA THR A 15 -9.65 3.10 2.50
C THR A 15 -8.57 2.25 3.16
N LYS A 16 -8.00 2.69 4.30
CA LYS A 16 -7.05 1.88 5.08
C LYS A 16 -7.65 0.54 5.53
N ARG A 17 -8.93 0.54 5.93
CA ARG A 17 -9.61 -0.67 6.39
C ARG A 17 -9.99 -1.61 5.24
N LEU A 18 -10.19 -1.12 4.02
CA LEU A 18 -10.47 -1.99 2.86
C LEU A 18 -9.41 -3.06 2.63
N SER A 19 -8.12 -2.67 2.65
CA SER A 19 -7.02 -3.62 2.50
C SER A 19 -7.00 -4.66 3.63
N LEU A 20 -7.38 -4.26 4.85
CA LEU A 20 -7.52 -5.16 5.99
C LEU A 20 -8.70 -6.14 5.80
N TYR A 21 -9.86 -5.65 5.37
CA TYR A 21 -11.03 -6.47 5.09
C TYR A 21 -10.75 -7.49 4.01
N LEU A 22 -10.19 -7.07 2.88
CA LEU A 22 -9.84 -7.96 1.76
C LEU A 22 -8.89 -9.08 2.22
N ARG A 23 -7.89 -8.75 3.05
CA ARG A 23 -6.97 -9.75 3.61
C ARG A 23 -7.69 -10.79 4.47
N CYS A 24 -8.58 -10.35 5.37
CA CYS A 24 -9.37 -11.26 6.22
C CYS A 24 -10.30 -12.13 5.37
N LEU A 25 -10.96 -11.56 4.37
CA LEU A 25 -11.89 -12.26 3.48
C LEU A 25 -11.18 -13.32 2.65
N LYS A 26 -10.01 -13.02 2.05
CA LYS A 26 -9.20 -14.03 1.35
C LYS A 26 -8.80 -15.19 2.27
N GLY A 27 -8.54 -14.90 3.55
CA GLY A 27 -8.29 -15.93 4.57
C GLY A 27 -9.51 -16.81 4.84
N LEU A 28 -10.71 -16.20 4.90
CA LEU A 28 -11.98 -16.93 5.07
C LEU A 28 -12.29 -17.82 3.86
N GLU A 29 -12.12 -17.30 2.63
CA GLU A 29 -12.32 -18.04 1.39
C GLU A 29 -11.38 -19.26 1.32
N LYS A 30 -10.10 -19.10 1.66
CA LYS A 30 -9.14 -20.21 1.73
C LYS A 30 -9.56 -21.31 2.72
N ASN A 31 -10.30 -20.95 3.75
CA ASN A 31 -10.84 -21.88 4.75
C ASN A 31 -12.25 -22.42 4.39
N GLY A 32 -12.74 -22.15 3.18
CA GLY A 32 -14.05 -22.62 2.70
C GLY A 32 -15.24 -21.89 3.30
N VAL A 33 -15.04 -20.74 3.94
CA VAL A 33 -16.13 -19.94 4.51
C VAL A 33 -16.80 -19.13 3.41
N THR A 34 -18.08 -19.38 3.17
CA THR A 34 -18.86 -18.73 2.10
C THR A 34 -19.58 -17.46 2.57
N ARG A 35 -19.92 -17.37 3.86
CA ARG A 35 -20.59 -16.19 4.44
C ARG A 35 -19.99 -15.78 5.75
N VAL A 36 -20.04 -14.48 6.03
CA VAL A 36 -19.52 -13.90 7.28
C VAL A 36 -20.40 -12.77 7.78
N LYS A 37 -20.61 -12.71 9.10
CA LYS A 37 -21.33 -11.61 9.77
C LYS A 37 -20.37 -10.49 10.15
N SER A 38 -20.88 -9.26 10.26
CA SER A 38 -20.08 -8.11 10.74
C SER A 38 -19.45 -8.36 12.12
N SER A 39 -20.12 -9.13 12.98
CA SER A 39 -19.63 -9.51 14.32
C SER A 39 -18.45 -10.48 14.27
N GLU A 40 -18.39 -11.34 13.26
CA GLU A 40 -17.29 -12.27 13.06
C GLU A 40 -16.09 -11.53 12.48
N LEU A 41 -16.31 -10.71 11.43
CA LEU A 41 -15.29 -9.81 10.90
C LEU A 41 -14.72 -8.89 11.98
N SER A 42 -15.57 -8.36 12.87
CA SER A 42 -15.16 -7.49 13.97
C SER A 42 -14.11 -8.13 14.88
N LYS A 43 -14.25 -9.43 15.18
CA LYS A 43 -13.28 -10.18 15.98
C LYS A 43 -11.94 -10.36 15.24
N MET A 44 -11.99 -10.55 13.92
CA MET A 44 -10.81 -10.77 13.10
C MET A 44 -10.05 -9.49 12.76
N THR A 45 -10.76 -8.38 12.59
CA THR A 45 -10.19 -7.10 12.13
C THR A 45 -9.99 -6.11 13.27
N GLN A 46 -10.52 -6.40 14.47
CA GLN A 46 -10.60 -5.46 15.60
C GLN A 46 -11.31 -4.14 15.27
N VAL A 47 -12.17 -4.15 14.24
CA VAL A 47 -12.98 -2.99 13.86
C VAL A 47 -14.40 -3.23 14.37
N GLY A 48 -15.02 -2.25 15.01
CA GLY A 48 -16.38 -2.36 15.52
C GLY A 48 -17.38 -2.77 14.42
N SER A 49 -18.30 -3.69 14.74
CA SER A 49 -19.31 -4.19 13.80
C SER A 49 -20.14 -3.08 13.15
N ALA A 50 -20.45 -2.01 13.88
CA ALA A 50 -21.20 -0.86 13.36
C ALA A 50 -20.37 -0.10 12.30
N THR A 51 -19.06 0.07 12.53
CA THR A 51 -18.14 0.67 11.57
C THR A 51 -18.02 -0.19 10.31
N ILE A 52 -17.89 -1.52 10.45
CA ILE A 52 -17.86 -2.44 9.30
C ILE A 52 -19.13 -2.30 8.45
N ARG A 53 -20.31 -2.28 9.08
CA ARG A 53 -21.59 -2.10 8.37
C ARG A 53 -21.64 -0.75 7.63
N ARG A 54 -21.17 0.32 8.27
CA ARG A 54 -21.09 1.66 7.67
C ARG A 54 -20.14 1.66 6.47
N ASP A 55 -18.94 1.14 6.65
CA ASP A 55 -17.96 1.02 5.57
C ASP A 55 -18.53 0.25 4.37
N PHE A 56 -19.18 -0.89 4.63
CA PHE A 56 -19.70 -1.75 3.55
C PHE A 56 -20.89 -1.11 2.81
N SER A 57 -21.65 -0.24 3.48
CA SER A 57 -22.76 0.47 2.86
C SER A 57 -22.34 1.41 1.72
N HIS A 58 -21.07 1.84 1.66
CA HIS A 58 -20.54 2.64 0.56
C HIS A 58 -20.43 1.89 -0.78
N PHE A 59 -20.57 0.57 -0.77
CA PHE A 59 -20.25 -0.31 -1.89
C PHE A 59 -21.47 -1.04 -2.46
N GLY A 60 -22.65 -0.53 -2.12
CA GLY A 60 -23.94 -1.09 -2.53
C GLY A 60 -24.45 -2.18 -1.59
N GLU A 61 -25.42 -2.95 -2.08
CA GLU A 61 -26.07 -4.02 -1.32
C GLU A 61 -25.22 -5.30 -1.28
N LEU A 62 -24.16 -5.29 -0.46
CA LEU A 62 -23.24 -6.42 -0.31
C LEU A 62 -23.76 -7.53 0.63
N GLY A 63 -24.92 -7.33 1.26
CA GLY A 63 -25.48 -8.30 2.20
C GLY A 63 -26.90 -7.99 2.63
N ARG A 64 -27.52 -8.95 3.32
CA ARG A 64 -28.86 -8.82 3.91
C ARG A 64 -28.75 -8.86 5.43
N SER A 65 -29.53 -8.03 6.11
CA SER A 65 -29.57 -7.99 7.58
C SER A 65 -29.83 -9.39 8.16
N GLY A 66 -29.05 -9.80 9.15
CA GLY A 66 -29.14 -11.12 9.80
C GLY A 66 -28.51 -12.30 9.04
N TYR A 67 -28.39 -12.23 7.71
CA TYR A 67 -27.89 -13.33 6.86
C TYR A 67 -26.37 -13.26 6.60
N GLY A 68 -25.74 -12.12 6.89
CA GLY A 68 -24.30 -11.90 6.66
C GLY A 68 -23.99 -11.55 5.21
N TYR A 69 -22.70 -11.39 4.93
CA TYR A 69 -22.16 -11.04 3.61
C TYR A 69 -21.65 -12.28 2.91
N ASP A 70 -21.76 -12.30 1.59
CA ASP A 70 -21.11 -13.32 0.78
C ASP A 70 -19.62 -13.01 0.65
N VAL A 71 -18.77 -13.97 1.01
CA VAL A 71 -17.31 -13.76 1.08
C VAL A 71 -16.74 -13.51 -0.31
N SER A 72 -17.17 -14.27 -1.33
CA SER A 72 -16.64 -14.15 -2.68
C SER A 72 -17.10 -12.85 -3.35
N ASP A 73 -18.34 -12.42 -3.12
CA ASP A 73 -18.81 -11.11 -3.61
C ASP A 73 -18.01 -9.95 -2.99
N LEU A 74 -17.76 -10.00 -1.67
CA LEU A 74 -16.95 -8.97 -1.00
C LEU A 74 -15.51 -8.94 -1.54
N ILE A 75 -14.88 -10.10 -1.74
CA ILE A 75 -13.54 -10.19 -2.31
C ILE A 75 -13.52 -9.55 -3.67
N LYS A 76 -14.49 -9.88 -4.54
CA LYS A 76 -14.59 -9.32 -5.89
C LYS A 76 -14.67 -7.79 -5.84
N VAL A 77 -15.61 -7.25 -5.06
CA VAL A 77 -15.84 -5.81 -4.96
C VAL A 77 -14.62 -5.07 -4.42
N PHE A 78 -14.00 -5.57 -3.34
CA PHE A 78 -12.84 -4.91 -2.76
C PHE A 78 -11.57 -5.07 -3.59
N SER A 79 -11.38 -6.20 -4.27
CA SER A 79 -10.28 -6.37 -5.22
C SER A 79 -10.38 -5.41 -6.41
N ASP A 80 -11.58 -5.20 -6.94
CA ASP A 80 -11.81 -4.25 -8.04
C ASP A 80 -11.56 -2.80 -7.58
N MET A 81 -12.00 -2.43 -6.37
CA MET A 81 -11.77 -1.08 -5.82
C MET A 81 -10.31 -0.77 -5.55
N LEU A 82 -9.57 -1.74 -5.02
CA LEU A 82 -8.15 -1.62 -4.70
C LEU A 82 -7.25 -1.89 -5.92
N GLU A 83 -7.82 -2.08 -7.11
CA GLU A 83 -7.10 -2.40 -8.36
C GLU A 83 -6.13 -3.57 -8.21
N THR A 84 -6.44 -4.57 -7.39
CA THR A 84 -5.49 -5.64 -7.06
C THR A 84 -5.25 -6.63 -8.20
N LYS A 85 -5.75 -6.35 -9.40
CA LYS A 85 -5.61 -7.19 -10.61
C LYS A 85 -4.62 -6.59 -11.61
N GLU A 86 -4.24 -5.33 -11.46
CA GLU A 86 -3.28 -4.67 -12.33
C GLU A 86 -1.90 -4.67 -11.68
N GLU A 87 -0.88 -5.05 -12.44
CA GLU A 87 0.50 -4.91 -11.98
C GLU A 87 0.83 -3.43 -11.71
N LYS A 88 1.29 -3.14 -10.51
CA LYS A 88 1.91 -1.87 -10.14
C LYS A 88 3.41 -2.09 -10.00
N ARG A 89 4.16 -1.44 -10.88
CA ARG A 89 5.62 -1.42 -10.90
C ARG A 89 6.13 -0.32 -9.99
N ILE A 90 6.98 -0.67 -9.04
CA ILE A 90 7.39 0.18 -7.92
C ILE A 90 8.90 0.43 -8.00
N ALA A 91 9.31 1.69 -7.88
CA ALA A 91 10.70 2.06 -7.63
C ALA A 91 10.99 2.08 -6.12
N LEU A 92 12.11 1.51 -5.70
CA LEU A 92 12.65 1.71 -4.35
C LEU A 92 13.77 2.74 -4.38
N ILE A 93 13.70 3.74 -3.51
CA ILE A 93 14.72 4.76 -3.32
C ILE A 93 15.37 4.58 -1.95
N GLY A 94 16.68 4.37 -1.95
CA GLY A 94 17.46 4.01 -0.77
C GLY A 94 17.52 2.50 -0.58
N CYS A 95 18.72 1.95 -0.71
CA CYS A 95 19.02 0.53 -0.49
C CYS A 95 19.78 0.35 0.84
N GLY A 96 19.38 1.10 1.87
CA GLY A 96 19.83 0.88 3.25
C GLY A 96 19.17 -0.34 3.89
N ASN A 97 19.34 -0.53 5.21
CA ASN A 97 18.79 -1.69 5.93
C ASN A 97 17.27 -1.86 5.71
N LEU A 98 16.50 -0.76 5.79
CA LEU A 98 15.06 -0.80 5.58
C LEU A 98 14.71 -1.10 4.11
N GLY A 99 15.38 -0.44 3.17
CA GLY A 99 15.20 -0.71 1.74
C GLY A 99 15.46 -2.18 1.39
N GLN A 100 16.58 -2.74 1.87
CA GLN A 100 16.92 -4.16 1.69
C GLN A 100 15.90 -5.11 2.33
N ALA A 101 15.39 -4.77 3.52
CA ALA A 101 14.32 -5.53 4.16
C ALA A 101 13.04 -5.56 3.30
N LEU A 102 12.70 -4.42 2.67
CA LEU A 102 11.56 -4.33 1.74
C LEU A 102 11.80 -5.11 0.45
N LEU A 103 13.02 -5.05 -0.14
CA LEU A 103 13.40 -5.87 -1.30
C LEU A 103 13.27 -7.37 -1.02
N ASN A 104 13.77 -7.83 0.13
CA ASN A 104 13.66 -9.23 0.53
C ASN A 104 12.22 -9.67 0.80
N ASN A 105 11.39 -8.76 1.31
CA ASN A 105 9.96 -9.02 1.51
C ASN A 105 9.19 -9.02 0.18
N ASN A 106 9.53 -8.14 -0.77
CA ASN A 106 8.87 -7.96 -2.08
C ASN A 106 7.33 -8.06 -2.05
N PHE A 107 6.70 -7.51 -1.00
CA PHE A 107 5.25 -7.50 -0.84
C PHE A 107 4.53 -8.83 -1.16
N ARG A 108 5.11 -9.99 -0.80
CA ARG A 108 4.66 -11.36 -1.23
C ARG A 108 3.18 -11.70 -1.06
N ARG A 109 2.42 -10.86 -0.38
CA ARG A 109 0.98 -10.98 -0.16
C ARG A 109 0.14 -10.45 -1.33
N ASN A 110 0.75 -9.77 -2.31
CA ASN A 110 0.09 -9.33 -3.54
C ASN A 110 1.07 -9.44 -4.73
N GLU A 111 0.81 -10.39 -5.63
CA GLU A 111 1.64 -10.66 -6.83
C GLU A 111 1.65 -9.49 -7.83
N ASN A 112 0.71 -8.55 -7.69
CA ASN A 112 0.61 -7.38 -8.53
C ASN A 112 1.36 -6.15 -7.96
N LEU A 113 2.10 -6.29 -6.86
CA LEU A 113 2.96 -5.23 -6.33
C LEU A 113 4.42 -5.65 -6.47
N ASN A 114 5.08 -5.14 -7.51
CA ASN A 114 6.44 -5.56 -7.85
C ASN A 114 7.38 -4.38 -7.72
N ILE A 115 8.41 -4.52 -6.87
CA ILE A 115 9.57 -3.64 -6.96
C ILE A 115 10.34 -4.07 -8.21
N VAL A 116 10.56 -3.16 -9.17
CA VAL A 116 11.19 -3.49 -10.46
C VAL A 116 12.57 -2.84 -10.63
N CYS A 117 12.85 -1.80 -9.86
CA CYS A 117 14.14 -1.14 -9.83
C CYS A 117 14.41 -0.55 -8.44
N ALA A 118 15.69 -0.42 -8.11
CA ALA A 118 16.15 0.17 -6.86
C ALA A 118 17.23 1.21 -7.15
N PHE A 119 17.24 2.29 -6.39
CA PHE A 119 18.18 3.40 -6.52
C PHE A 119 18.91 3.66 -5.21
N ASP A 120 20.18 4.02 -5.29
CA ASP A 120 20.99 4.51 -4.17
C ASP A 120 22.04 5.50 -4.70
N ASN A 121 22.63 6.30 -3.82
CA ASN A 121 23.73 7.21 -4.16
C ASN A 121 25.07 6.74 -3.57
N ASP A 122 25.06 5.68 -2.76
CA ASP A 122 26.24 5.05 -2.20
C ASP A 122 27.05 4.35 -3.32
N PRO A 123 28.27 4.81 -3.64
CA PRO A 123 29.12 4.20 -4.67
C PRO A 123 29.45 2.73 -4.38
N GLU A 124 29.35 2.28 -3.12
CA GLU A 124 29.55 0.88 -2.77
C GLU A 124 28.37 0.00 -3.14
N LYS A 125 27.19 0.57 -3.42
CA LYS A 125 25.98 -0.17 -3.79
C LYS A 125 25.61 -0.01 -5.25
N VAL A 126 25.81 1.18 -5.81
CA VAL A 126 25.51 1.49 -7.21
C VAL A 126 26.26 0.52 -8.13
N GLY A 127 25.54 -0.02 -9.12
CA GLY A 127 26.07 -0.99 -10.08
C GLY A 127 26.15 -2.43 -9.56
N LYS A 128 25.71 -2.70 -8.32
CA LYS A 128 25.68 -4.05 -7.75
C LYS A 128 24.27 -4.59 -7.68
N GLU A 129 24.19 -5.91 -7.55
CA GLU A 129 22.97 -6.61 -7.24
C GLU A 129 22.80 -6.72 -5.73
N ILE A 130 21.70 -6.21 -5.20
CA ILE A 130 21.32 -6.28 -3.79
C ILE A 130 19.96 -6.95 -3.70
N CYS A 131 19.87 -8.04 -2.94
CA CYS A 131 18.62 -8.79 -2.75
C CYS A 131 17.94 -9.25 -4.05
N GLY A 132 18.72 -9.51 -5.12
CA GLY A 132 18.18 -9.88 -6.44
C GLY A 132 17.86 -8.71 -7.36
N TYR A 133 18.15 -7.47 -6.96
CA TYR A 133 17.84 -6.26 -7.72
C TYR A 133 19.11 -5.48 -8.07
N TYR A 134 19.23 -5.09 -9.33
CA TYR A 134 20.27 -4.16 -9.76
C TYR A 134 20.00 -2.77 -9.16
N VAL A 135 21.01 -2.20 -8.51
CA VAL A 135 20.94 -0.86 -7.91
C VAL A 135 21.50 0.16 -8.89
N TYR A 136 20.60 1.01 -9.39
CA TYR A 136 20.92 2.10 -10.30
C TYR A 136 21.43 3.33 -9.53
N SER A 137 22.26 4.13 -10.19
CA SER A 137 22.58 5.48 -9.70
C SER A 137 21.33 6.36 -9.75
N ILE A 138 21.27 7.35 -8.87
CA ILE A 138 20.25 8.39 -8.92
C ILE A 138 20.27 9.18 -10.25
N ASP A 139 21.43 9.25 -10.90
CA ASP A 139 21.58 9.93 -12.20
C ASP A 139 20.87 9.17 -13.34
N GLU A 140 20.72 7.85 -13.21
CA GLU A 140 20.03 6.99 -14.18
C GLU A 140 18.51 6.96 -13.97
N MET A 141 18.02 7.63 -12.92
CA MET A 141 16.63 7.55 -12.48
C MET A 141 15.64 7.94 -13.56
N ASN A 142 15.90 9.02 -14.30
CA ASN A 142 14.98 9.50 -15.34
C ASN A 142 14.74 8.42 -16.41
N ASP A 143 15.82 7.82 -16.91
CA ASP A 143 15.76 6.83 -17.99
C ASP A 143 15.07 5.54 -17.54
N VAL A 144 15.40 5.06 -16.34
CA VAL A 144 14.84 3.83 -15.78
C VAL A 144 13.36 3.99 -15.48
N LEU A 145 12.95 5.09 -14.84
CA LEU A 145 11.54 5.33 -14.52
C LEU A 145 10.67 5.46 -15.77
N ALA A 146 11.16 6.16 -16.79
CA ALA A 146 10.45 6.33 -18.05
C ALA A 146 10.31 5.01 -18.81
N LYS A 147 11.41 4.23 -18.91
CA LYS A 147 11.42 2.92 -19.56
C LYS A 147 10.46 1.95 -18.90
N GLU A 148 10.46 1.89 -17.58
CA GLU A 148 9.66 0.94 -16.79
C GLU A 148 8.23 1.43 -16.50
N LYS A 149 7.88 2.65 -16.93
CA LYS A 149 6.57 3.30 -16.74
C LYS A 149 6.13 3.31 -15.28
N ILE A 150 7.04 3.67 -14.40
CA ILE A 150 6.83 3.62 -12.94
C ILE A 150 5.99 4.82 -12.51
N THR A 151 4.88 4.54 -11.82
CA THR A 151 4.00 5.58 -11.24
C THR A 151 3.98 5.56 -9.71
N VAL A 152 4.65 4.58 -9.08
CA VAL A 152 4.68 4.37 -7.64
C VAL A 152 6.12 4.26 -7.14
N ALA A 153 6.45 4.95 -6.05
CA ALA A 153 7.77 4.85 -5.42
C ALA A 153 7.68 4.58 -3.92
N ILE A 154 8.71 3.93 -3.39
CA ILE A 154 8.95 3.79 -1.95
C ILE A 154 10.25 4.50 -1.63
N SER A 155 10.21 5.43 -0.69
CA SER A 155 11.37 6.15 -0.19
C SER A 155 11.75 5.66 1.20
N THR A 156 12.97 5.15 1.32
CA THR A 156 13.60 4.77 2.60
C THR A 156 14.86 5.57 2.89
N VAL A 157 15.05 6.70 2.19
CA VAL A 157 16.18 7.59 2.43
C VAL A 157 15.97 8.41 3.71
N PRO A 158 17.05 8.83 4.39
CA PRO A 158 16.95 9.73 5.55
C PRO A 158 16.30 11.07 5.17
N SER A 159 15.61 11.72 6.12
CA SER A 159 14.88 12.98 5.89
C SER A 159 15.67 14.05 5.14
N GLN A 160 16.96 14.23 5.48
CA GLN A 160 17.85 15.22 4.87
C GLN A 160 17.99 15.07 3.35
N ASN A 161 17.81 13.86 2.83
CA ASN A 161 17.94 13.55 1.40
C ASN A 161 16.59 13.25 0.73
N ALA A 162 15.49 13.20 1.50
CA ALA A 162 14.19 12.77 1.00
C ALA A 162 13.61 13.74 -0.02
N GLN A 163 13.65 15.05 0.24
CA GLN A 163 13.05 16.04 -0.68
C GLN A 163 13.66 15.97 -2.09
N GLY A 164 14.99 16.01 -2.19
CA GLY A 164 15.67 16.00 -3.50
C GLY A 164 15.40 14.72 -4.29
N ALA A 165 15.40 13.57 -3.62
CA ALA A 165 15.07 12.30 -4.25
C ALA A 165 13.60 12.24 -4.71
N ILE A 166 12.68 12.78 -3.89
CA ILE A 166 11.25 12.83 -4.22
C ILE A 166 10.95 13.79 -5.37
N ASP A 167 11.61 14.95 -5.43
CA ASP A 167 11.45 15.88 -6.54
C ASP A 167 11.81 15.23 -7.88
N GLN A 168 12.87 14.41 -7.91
CA GLN A 168 13.26 13.68 -9.11
C GLN A 168 12.26 12.61 -9.52
N VAL A 169 11.78 11.76 -8.60
CA VAL A 169 10.75 10.76 -8.97
C VAL A 169 9.45 11.43 -9.43
N VAL A 170 9.04 12.53 -8.80
CA VAL A 170 7.85 13.28 -9.19
C VAL A 170 8.00 13.90 -10.57
N ALA A 171 9.17 14.47 -10.90
CA ALA A 171 9.46 15.01 -12.22
C ALA A 171 9.33 13.96 -13.34
N ASN A 172 9.48 12.68 -13.02
CA ASN A 172 9.35 11.54 -13.95
C ASN A 172 7.97 10.88 -13.92
N GLY A 173 6.95 11.53 -13.36
CA GLY A 173 5.56 11.08 -13.43
C GLY A 173 5.14 10.12 -12.31
N VAL A 174 5.95 9.95 -11.26
CA VAL A 174 5.52 9.24 -10.06
C VAL A 174 4.47 10.08 -9.32
N THR A 175 3.30 9.49 -9.08
CA THR A 175 2.17 10.17 -8.43
C THR A 175 1.80 9.58 -7.08
N ALA A 176 2.31 8.40 -6.73
CA ALA A 176 2.06 7.76 -5.44
C ALA A 176 3.39 7.38 -4.76
N ILE A 177 3.58 7.84 -3.53
CA ILE A 177 4.85 7.71 -2.81
C ILE A 177 4.59 7.18 -1.40
N LEU A 178 5.25 6.07 -1.05
CA LEU A 178 5.32 5.57 0.32
C LEU A 178 6.63 6.04 0.96
N ASN A 179 6.57 6.97 1.90
CA ASN A 179 7.76 7.59 2.50
C ASN A 179 7.95 7.14 3.96
N PHE A 180 9.13 6.65 4.27
CA PHE A 180 9.52 6.26 5.64
C PHE A 180 10.29 7.34 6.39
N ALA A 181 10.62 8.46 5.75
CA ALA A 181 11.18 9.62 6.44
C ALA A 181 10.08 10.35 7.23
N PRO A 182 10.34 10.77 8.48
CA PRO A 182 9.36 11.47 9.32
C PRO A 182 9.04 12.89 8.83
N ASP A 183 9.96 13.51 8.08
CA ASP A 183 9.83 14.92 7.71
C ASP A 183 8.81 15.12 6.58
N PRO A 184 7.94 16.16 6.67
CA PRO A 184 7.01 16.50 5.60
C PRO A 184 7.73 16.91 4.31
N LEU A 185 7.29 16.32 3.20
CA LEU A 185 7.73 16.62 1.84
C LEU A 185 6.83 17.67 1.19
N LYS A 186 7.43 18.55 0.39
CA LYS A 186 6.71 19.47 -0.51
C LYS A 186 6.52 18.77 -1.85
N VAL A 187 5.27 18.49 -2.21
CA VAL A 187 4.92 17.84 -3.47
C VAL A 187 3.76 18.57 -4.16
N PRO A 188 3.62 18.46 -5.48
CA PRO A 188 2.45 18.97 -6.22
C PRO A 188 1.12 18.35 -5.75
N GLU A 189 -0.01 19.03 -6.00
CA GLU A 189 -1.34 18.57 -5.58
C GLU A 189 -1.75 17.21 -6.16
N ASN A 190 -1.25 16.87 -7.35
CA ASN A 190 -1.51 15.60 -8.02
C ASN A 190 -0.63 14.44 -7.50
N VAL A 191 0.22 14.68 -6.49
CA VAL A 191 1.09 13.66 -5.89
C VAL A 191 0.59 13.30 -4.50
N HIS A 192 0.40 12.01 -4.27
CA HIS A 192 -0.02 11.46 -2.99
C HIS A 192 1.16 10.85 -2.25
N VAL A 193 1.47 11.40 -1.08
CA VAL A 193 2.49 10.86 -0.18
C VAL A 193 1.82 10.19 1.03
N HIS A 194 2.16 8.93 1.26
CA HIS A 194 1.81 8.21 2.47
C HIS A 194 3.04 8.07 3.36
N TYR A 195 2.98 8.64 4.56
CA TYR A 195 4.06 8.57 5.53
C TYR A 195 3.88 7.34 6.44
N ILE A 196 4.95 6.57 6.60
CA ILE A 196 5.07 5.53 7.64
C ILE A 196 6.14 5.98 8.63
N ASP A 197 5.69 6.53 9.75
CA ASP A 197 6.55 6.83 10.89
C ASP A 197 6.35 5.77 11.98
N LEU A 198 7.24 4.78 11.98
CA LEU A 198 7.23 3.68 12.95
C LEU A 198 7.39 4.17 14.40
N THR A 199 8.03 5.33 14.60
CA THR A 199 8.22 5.91 15.94
C THR A 199 6.89 6.41 16.47
N SER A 200 6.16 7.19 15.68
CA SER A 200 4.82 7.69 16.03
C SER A 200 3.82 6.54 16.25
N GLU A 201 3.89 5.48 15.44
CA GLU A 201 3.04 4.29 15.60
C GLU A 201 3.34 3.57 16.92
N LEU A 202 4.63 3.41 17.29
CA LEU A 202 5.02 2.80 18.55
C LEU A 202 4.62 3.66 19.76
N GLN A 203 4.81 4.97 19.70
CA GLN A 203 4.38 5.89 20.77
C GLN A 203 2.87 5.83 20.98
N THR A 204 2.10 5.76 19.89
CA THR A 204 0.65 5.59 19.94
C THR A 204 0.28 4.27 20.63
N LEU A 205 0.98 3.18 20.31
CA LEU A 205 0.76 1.90 20.97
C LEU A 205 1.05 1.98 22.48
N ILE A 206 2.19 2.58 22.87
CA ILE A 206 2.59 2.74 24.28
C ILE A 206 1.56 3.57 25.06
N TYR A 207 0.97 4.59 24.44
CA TYR A 207 -0.10 5.37 25.08
C TYR A 207 -1.30 4.52 25.52
N PHE A 208 -1.61 3.45 24.78
CA PHE A 208 -2.68 2.51 25.13
C PHE A 208 -2.23 1.36 26.03
N ASP A 209 -0.93 1.07 26.13
CA ASP A 209 -0.38 0.04 27.02
C ASP A 209 -0.56 0.37 28.51
N GLY A 210 -0.79 1.65 28.82
CA GLY A 210 -1.06 2.15 30.17
C GLY A 210 -2.52 2.43 30.51
N GLN A 211 -3.49 2.02 29.67
CA GLN A 211 -4.93 2.25 29.88
C GLN A 211 -5.71 0.96 30.17
#